data_AF-A0A1E5IFS4-F1
#
_entry.id   AF-A0A1E5IFS4-F1
#
_cell.length_a   1.000
_cell.length_b   1.000
_cell.length_c   1.000
_cell.angle_alpha   90.00
_cell.angle_beta   90.00
_cell.angle_gamma   90.00
#
_symmetry.space_group_name_H-M   'P 1'
#
loop_
_entity.id
_entity.type
_entity.pdbx_description
1 polymer ?
#
loop_
_entity_poly.entity_id
_entity_poly.type
_entity_poly.pdbx_seq_one_letter_code
_entity_poly.pdbx_strand_id
1 'polypeptide(L)'
;MEIIQKFGLEAKLFLFQLINFLIIVFILKKFLFAPLKKILDERKHKIEQSLQDAENAKIVLKNVFEEKKNILAKAKSSADILMATVKVSIKETKEKAILETKQRSEQILDDAKQKAETEFESMNKKIGKISIDISGKILSKVLSDLFTETEKQKLISRSLEKIDEKIKN
;
A
#
# COMPACT_ATOMS: atom_id res chain seq x y z
N MET A 1 -110.05 50.58 -3.62
CA MET A 1 -109.11 50.39 -4.76
C MET A 1 -107.71 50.91 -4.38
N GLU A 2 -107.25 50.67 -3.15
CA GLU A 2 -106.02 51.29 -2.59
C GLU A 2 -104.84 50.31 -2.43
N ILE A 3 -105.07 49.02 -2.66
CA ILE A 3 -104.06 47.97 -2.49
C ILE A 3 -102.99 48.05 -3.60
N ILE A 4 -103.38 48.49 -4.81
CA ILE A 4 -102.47 48.61 -5.96
C ILE A 4 -101.53 49.83 -5.83
N GLN A 5 -101.96 50.92 -5.17
CA GLN A 5 -101.08 52.08 -4.91
C GLN A 5 -100.08 51.82 -3.76
N LYS A 6 -100.40 50.98 -2.77
CA LYS A 6 -99.43 50.50 -1.78
C LYS A 6 -98.46 49.45 -2.37
N PHE A 7 -98.94 48.61 -3.30
CA PHE A 7 -98.11 47.62 -4.01
C PHE A 7 -97.03 48.22 -4.92
N GLY A 8 -97.28 49.41 -5.50
CA GLY A 8 -96.28 50.09 -6.35
C GLY A 8 -94.99 50.46 -5.60
N LEU A 9 -95.08 50.69 -4.28
CA LEU A 9 -93.92 50.89 -3.42
C LEU A 9 -93.27 49.56 -3.01
N GLU A 10 -94.06 48.52 -2.75
CA GLU A 10 -93.55 47.19 -2.38
C GLU A 10 -92.80 46.48 -3.52
N ALA A 11 -93.28 46.57 -4.77
CA ALA A 11 -92.58 45.99 -5.93
C ALA A 11 -91.23 46.69 -6.21
N LYS A 12 -91.17 48.01 -6.01
CA LYS A 12 -89.92 48.77 -6.13
C LYS A 12 -88.94 48.38 -5.01
N LEU A 13 -89.40 48.28 -3.76
CA LEU A 13 -88.59 47.82 -2.63
C LEU A 13 -88.10 46.38 -2.83
N PHE A 14 -88.96 45.49 -3.32
CA PHE A 14 -88.60 44.11 -3.65
C PHE A 14 -87.54 44.04 -4.76
N LEU A 15 -87.67 44.88 -5.80
CA LEU A 15 -86.67 44.97 -6.86
C LEU A 15 -85.31 45.46 -6.33
N PHE A 16 -85.30 46.47 -5.46
CA PHE A 16 -84.07 46.93 -4.80
C PHE A 16 -83.47 45.86 -3.88
N GLN A 17 -84.29 45.11 -3.15
CA GLN A 17 -83.84 43.99 -2.32
C GLN A 17 -83.25 42.85 -3.15
N LEU A 18 -83.86 42.53 -4.30
CA LEU A 18 -83.35 41.53 -5.24
C LEU A 18 -82.02 41.97 -5.86
N ILE A 19 -81.90 43.23 -6.26
CA ILE A 19 -80.64 43.80 -6.77
C ILE A 19 -79.56 43.73 -5.68
N ASN A 20 -79.87 44.10 -4.43
CA ASN A 20 -78.93 44.02 -3.32
C ASN A 20 -78.49 42.57 -3.06
N PHE A 21 -79.42 41.62 -3.02
CA PHE A 21 -79.11 40.20 -2.91
C PHE A 21 -78.19 39.71 -4.03
N LEU A 22 -78.48 40.08 -5.28
CA LEU A 22 -77.64 39.72 -6.43
C LEU A 22 -76.24 40.35 -6.35
N ILE A 23 -76.11 41.59 -5.88
CA ILE A 23 -74.82 42.24 -5.64
C ILE A 23 -74.02 41.46 -4.59
N ILE A 24 -74.63 41.10 -3.45
CA ILE A 24 -73.98 40.31 -2.40
C ILE A 24 -73.57 38.93 -2.92
N VAL A 25 -74.45 38.22 -3.64
CA VAL A 25 -74.14 36.92 -4.24
C VAL A 25 -73.00 37.04 -5.24
N PHE A 26 -72.96 38.10 -6.04
CA PHE A 26 -71.87 38.32 -7.00
C PHE A 26 -70.53 38.57 -6.29
N ILE A 27 -70.55 39.37 -5.22
CA ILE A 27 -69.37 39.62 -4.38
C ILE A 27 -68.91 38.30 -3.73
N LEU A 28 -69.80 37.54 -3.10
CA LEU A 28 -69.45 36.26 -2.48
C LEU A 28 -68.93 35.23 -3.48
N LYS A 29 -69.54 35.16 -4.68
CA LYS A 29 -69.09 34.27 -5.76
C LYS A 29 -67.66 34.59 -6.18
N LYS A 30 -67.33 35.87 -6.33
CA LYS A 30 -65.98 36.29 -6.78
C LYS A 30 -64.95 36.22 -5.66
N PHE A 31 -65.30 36.65 -4.45
CA PHE A 31 -64.36 36.80 -3.33
C PHE A 31 -64.21 35.55 -2.46
N LEU A 32 -65.21 34.67 -2.37
CA LEU A 32 -65.18 33.53 -1.44
C LEU A 32 -64.91 32.18 -2.13
N PHE A 33 -65.55 31.93 -3.28
CA PHE A 33 -65.37 30.64 -3.99
C PHE A 33 -63.98 30.51 -4.63
N ALA A 34 -63.41 31.60 -5.13
CA ALA A 34 -62.08 31.61 -5.72
C ALA A 34 -60.97 31.20 -4.71
N PRO A 35 -60.84 31.82 -3.52
CA PRO A 35 -59.86 31.38 -2.53
C PRO A 35 -60.17 30.00 -1.95
N LEU A 36 -61.46 29.64 -1.76
CA LEU A 36 -61.82 28.33 -1.25
C LEU A 36 -61.39 27.20 -2.20
N LYS A 37 -61.65 27.37 -3.50
CA LYS A 37 -61.19 26.41 -4.51
C LYS A 37 -59.67 26.31 -4.53
N LYS A 38 -58.96 27.44 -4.46
CA LYS A 38 -57.50 27.46 -4.42
C LYS A 38 -56.94 26.64 -3.25
N ILE A 39 -57.49 26.78 -2.05
CA ILE A 39 -57.06 26.01 -0.87
C ILE A 39 -57.32 24.50 -1.06
N LEU A 40 -58.46 24.13 -1.65
CA LEU A 40 -58.78 22.72 -1.91
C LEU A 40 -57.86 22.11 -2.97
N ASP A 41 -57.60 22.84 -4.05
CA ASP A 41 -56.68 22.42 -5.11
C ASP A 41 -55.24 22.30 -4.59
N GLU A 42 -54.78 23.26 -3.76
CA GLU A 42 -53.47 23.19 -3.09
C GLU A 42 -53.37 21.99 -2.16
N ARG A 43 -54.41 21.71 -1.36
CA ARG A 43 -54.45 20.53 -0.49
C ARG A 43 -54.40 19.23 -1.29
N LYS A 44 -55.19 19.14 -2.36
CA LYS A 44 -55.21 17.97 -3.24
C LYS A 44 -53.83 17.75 -3.86
N HIS A 45 -53.23 18.81 -4.41
CA HIS A 45 -51.90 18.74 -5.02
C HIS A 45 -50.83 18.32 -4.01
N LYS A 46 -50.86 18.87 -2.79
CA LYS A 46 -49.92 18.50 -1.73
C LYS A 46 -50.05 17.02 -1.33
N ILE A 47 -51.26 16.48 -1.27
CA ILE A 47 -51.49 15.06 -0.97
C ILE A 47 -50.96 14.18 -2.09
N GLU A 48 -51.27 14.52 -3.35
CA GLU A 48 -50.77 13.79 -4.52
C GLU A 48 -49.24 13.80 -4.57
N GLN A 49 -48.61 14.97 -4.37
CA GLN A 49 -47.15 15.08 -4.28
C GLN A 49 -46.58 14.26 -3.12
N SER A 50 -47.16 14.35 -1.92
CA SER A 50 -46.66 13.60 -0.77
C SER A 50 -46.73 12.09 -0.98
N LEU A 51 -47.78 11.61 -1.66
CA LEU A 51 -47.94 10.19 -2.00
C LEU A 51 -46.92 9.75 -3.05
N GLN A 52 -46.71 10.57 -4.09
CA GLN A 52 -45.71 10.32 -5.12
C GLN A 52 -44.30 10.32 -4.54
N ASP A 53 -43.98 11.27 -3.66
CA ASP A 53 -42.69 11.34 -2.97
C ASP A 53 -42.47 10.13 -2.07
N ALA A 54 -43.51 9.66 -1.37
CA ALA A 54 -43.43 8.45 -0.55
C ALA A 54 -43.18 7.19 -1.39
N GLU A 55 -43.79 7.08 -2.57
CA GLU A 55 -43.56 5.97 -3.49
C GLU A 55 -42.15 6.02 -4.09
N ASN A 56 -41.71 7.20 -4.54
CA ASN A 56 -40.36 7.43 -5.02
C ASN A 56 -39.31 7.12 -3.94
N ALA A 57 -39.55 7.53 -2.69
CA ALA A 57 -38.66 7.25 -1.58
C ALA A 57 -38.51 5.73 -1.33
N LYS A 58 -39.60 4.96 -1.47
CA LYS A 58 -39.53 3.48 -1.37
C LYS A 58 -38.70 2.87 -2.50
N ILE A 59 -38.86 3.36 -3.72
CA ILE A 59 -38.08 2.88 -4.89
C ILE A 59 -36.61 3.21 -4.71
N VAL A 60 -36.28 4.46 -4.35
CA VAL A 60 -34.91 4.90 -4.09
C VAL A 60 -34.29 4.08 -2.96
N LEU A 61 -35.01 3.87 -1.86
CA LEU A 61 -34.53 3.06 -0.74
C LEU A 61 -34.20 1.62 -1.17
N LYS A 62 -35.07 1.00 -1.98
CA LYS A 62 -34.83 -0.33 -2.53
C LYS A 62 -33.58 -0.36 -3.40
N ASN A 63 -33.42 0.63 -4.29
CA ASN A 63 -32.26 0.73 -5.16
C ASN A 63 -30.95 0.92 -4.37
N VAL A 64 -30.96 1.80 -3.36
CA VAL A 64 -29.82 2.03 -2.46
C VAL A 64 -29.46 0.76 -1.69
N PHE A 65 -30.46 -0.03 -1.27
CA PHE A 65 -30.21 -1.29 -0.57
C PHE A 65 -29.55 -2.34 -1.47
N GLU A 66 -30.04 -2.49 -2.72
CA GLU A 66 -29.44 -3.37 -3.71
C GLU A 66 -28.04 -2.92 -4.10
N GLU A 67 -27.83 -1.62 -4.30
CA GLU A 67 -26.50 -1.06 -4.58
C GLU A 67 -25.53 -1.30 -3.42
N LYS A 68 -25.96 -1.06 -2.18
CA LYS A 68 -25.17 -1.35 -0.97
C LYS A 68 -24.80 -2.83 -0.90
N LYS A 69 -25.74 -3.73 -1.19
CA LYS A 69 -25.48 -5.18 -1.23
C LYS A 69 -24.45 -5.54 -2.30
N ASN A 70 -24.56 -4.94 -3.48
CA ASN A 70 -23.61 -5.13 -4.58
C ASN A 70 -22.21 -4.60 -4.24
N ILE A 71 -22.11 -3.41 -3.63
CA ILE A 71 -20.85 -2.83 -3.17
C ILE A 71 -20.21 -3.75 -2.13
N LEU A 72 -20.98 -4.23 -1.15
CA LEU A 72 -20.47 -5.13 -0.12
C LEU A 72 -19.99 -6.47 -0.70
N ALA A 73 -20.74 -7.04 -1.66
CA ALA A 73 -20.35 -8.26 -2.34
C ALA A 73 -19.06 -8.09 -3.15
N LYS A 74 -18.93 -6.98 -3.90
CA LYS A 74 -17.71 -6.63 -4.63
C LYS A 74 -16.54 -6.43 -3.68
N ALA A 75 -16.72 -5.68 -2.60
CA ALA A 75 -15.68 -5.45 -1.60
C ALA A 75 -15.17 -6.76 -0.98
N LYS A 76 -16.08 -7.68 -0.63
CA LYS A 76 -15.71 -9.02 -0.13
C LYS A 76 -14.90 -9.81 -1.18
N SER A 77 -15.40 -9.87 -2.41
CA SER A 77 -14.70 -10.57 -3.50
C SER A 77 -13.31 -9.98 -3.77
N SER A 78 -13.17 -8.65 -3.79
CA SER A 78 -11.88 -7.99 -3.94
C SER A 78 -10.94 -8.27 -2.76
N ALA A 79 -11.46 -8.33 -1.53
CA ALA A 79 -10.67 -8.68 -0.36
C ALA A 79 -10.17 -10.14 -0.42
N ASP A 80 -11.01 -11.08 -0.85
CA ASP A 80 -10.64 -12.48 -1.00
C ASP A 80 -9.56 -12.66 -2.08
N ILE A 81 -9.71 -11.98 -3.22
CA ILE A 81 -8.70 -11.96 -4.29
C ILE A 81 -7.38 -11.37 -3.77
N LEU A 82 -7.43 -10.23 -3.09
CA LEU A 82 -6.25 -9.60 -2.51
C LEU A 82 -5.54 -10.53 -1.53
N MET A 83 -6.28 -11.19 -0.64
CA MET A 83 -5.72 -12.15 0.30
C MET A 83 -5.10 -13.36 -0.40
N ALA A 84 -5.69 -13.85 -1.48
CA ALA A 84 -5.11 -14.92 -2.28
C ALA A 84 -3.79 -14.48 -2.93
N THR A 85 -3.77 -13.29 -3.55
CA THR A 85 -2.56 -12.71 -4.16
C THR A 85 -1.46 -12.48 -3.14
N VAL A 86 -1.79 -11.95 -1.95
CA VAL A 86 -0.82 -11.74 -0.86
C VAL A 86 -0.23 -13.07 -0.39
N LYS A 87 -1.04 -14.12 -0.23
CA LYS A 87 -0.54 -15.45 0.15
C LYS A 87 0.45 -16.02 -0.87
N VAL A 88 0.14 -15.88 -2.16
CA VAL A 88 1.04 -16.32 -3.25
C VAL A 88 2.34 -15.51 -3.21
N SER A 89 2.25 -14.19 -3.14
CA SER A 89 3.43 -13.31 -3.10
C SER A 89 4.33 -13.56 -1.88
N ILE A 90 3.74 -13.82 -0.71
CA ILE A 90 4.49 -14.19 0.50
C ILE A 90 5.23 -15.51 0.28
N LYS A 91 4.56 -16.52 -0.32
CA LYS A 91 5.18 -17.81 -0.60
C LYS A 91 6.36 -17.67 -1.57
N GLU A 92 6.18 -16.96 -2.68
CA GLU A 92 7.23 -16.70 -3.65
C GLU A 92 8.41 -15.92 -3.05
N THR A 93 8.11 -14.87 -2.28
CA THR A 93 9.14 -14.06 -1.61
C THR A 93 9.92 -14.90 -0.60
N LYS A 94 9.24 -15.76 0.16
CA LYS A 94 9.89 -16.68 1.11
C LYS A 94 10.77 -17.69 0.40
N GLU A 95 10.29 -18.30 -0.68
CA GLU A 95 11.06 -19.27 -1.46
C GLU A 95 12.30 -18.61 -2.09
N LYS A 96 12.15 -17.41 -2.65
CA LYS A 96 13.26 -16.62 -3.18
C LYS A 96 14.28 -16.26 -2.09
N ALA A 97 13.84 -15.78 -0.94
CA ALA A 97 14.71 -15.45 0.17
C ALA A 97 15.49 -16.66 0.69
N ILE A 98 14.85 -17.84 0.76
CA ILE A 98 15.52 -19.09 1.13
C ILE A 98 16.57 -19.47 0.10
N LEU A 99 16.26 -19.38 -1.19
CA LEU A 99 17.21 -19.70 -2.27
C LEU A 99 18.42 -18.76 -2.26
N GLU A 100 18.19 -17.45 -2.16
CA GLU A 100 19.25 -16.44 -2.07
C GLU A 100 20.12 -16.65 -0.83
N THR A 101 19.50 -16.97 0.31
CA THR A 101 20.24 -17.27 1.55
C THR A 101 21.12 -18.51 1.40
N LYS A 102 20.60 -19.57 0.77
CA LYS A 102 21.38 -20.79 0.51
C LYS A 102 22.58 -20.51 -0.40
N GLN A 103 22.34 -19.85 -1.54
CA GLN A 103 23.41 -19.47 -2.48
C GLN A 103 24.48 -18.62 -1.80
N ARG A 104 24.08 -17.63 -0.99
CA ARG A 104 25.02 -16.79 -0.25
C ARG A 104 25.78 -17.57 0.82
N SER A 105 25.12 -18.51 1.49
CA SER A 105 25.78 -19.38 2.47
C SER A 105 26.81 -20.31 1.81
N GLU A 106 26.51 -20.84 0.63
CA GLU A 106 27.44 -21.66 -0.15
C GLU A 106 28.65 -20.84 -0.60
N GLN A 107 28.43 -19.62 -1.11
CA GLN A 107 29.50 -18.68 -1.47
C GLN A 107 30.40 -18.36 -0.27
N ILE A 108 29.81 -18.05 0.90
CA ILE A 108 30.58 -17.78 2.12
C ILE A 108 31.42 -18.99 2.51
N LEU A 109 30.89 -20.21 2.40
CA LEU A 109 31.63 -21.43 2.72
C LEU A 109 32.80 -21.65 1.76
N ASP A 110 32.61 -21.45 0.46
CA ASP A 110 33.67 -21.62 -0.53
C ASP A 110 34.74 -20.54 -0.41
N ASP A 111 34.36 -19.28 -0.17
CA ASP A 111 35.28 -18.18 0.13
C ASP A 111 36.11 -18.49 1.39
N ALA A 112 35.47 -19.05 2.43
CA ALA A 112 36.14 -19.43 3.67
C ALA A 112 37.15 -20.56 3.45
N LYS A 113 36.81 -21.58 2.65
CA LYS A 113 37.74 -22.67 2.27
C LYS A 113 38.93 -22.13 1.51
N GLN A 114 38.69 -21.28 0.50
CA GLN A 114 39.77 -20.71 -0.32
C GLN A 114 40.72 -19.84 0.52
N LYS A 115 40.17 -19.05 1.45
CA LYS A 115 40.98 -18.28 2.41
C LYS A 115 41.79 -19.19 3.33
N ALA A 116 41.18 -20.25 3.87
CA ALA A 116 41.87 -21.19 4.74
C ALA A 116 43.04 -21.89 4.01
N GLU A 117 42.84 -22.29 2.75
CA GLU A 117 43.88 -22.90 1.92
C GLU A 117 45.03 -21.93 1.65
N THR A 118 44.71 -20.70 1.26
CA THR A 118 45.71 -19.63 1.03
C THR A 118 46.51 -19.33 2.31
N GLU A 119 45.83 -19.28 3.46
CA GLU A 119 46.46 -19.03 4.76
C GLU A 119 47.35 -20.20 5.19
N PHE A 120 46.92 -21.44 4.93
CA PHE A 120 47.69 -22.65 5.18
C PHE A 120 48.98 -22.70 4.34
N GLU A 121 48.90 -22.36 3.04
CA GLU A 121 50.08 -22.26 2.18
C GLU A 121 51.05 -21.18 2.67
N SER A 122 50.53 -20.01 3.06
CA SER A 122 51.32 -18.92 3.62
C SER A 122 52.02 -19.33 4.93
N MET A 123 51.30 -20.04 5.80
CA MET A 123 51.84 -20.60 7.03
C MET A 123 52.96 -21.61 6.75
N ASN A 124 52.78 -22.55 5.83
CA ASN A 124 53.82 -23.51 5.45
C ASN A 124 55.08 -22.83 4.89
N LYS A 125 54.92 -21.78 4.06
CA LYS A 125 56.05 -20.96 3.59
C LYS A 125 56.79 -20.27 4.74
N LYS A 126 56.06 -19.74 5.74
CA LYS A 126 56.65 -19.13 6.94
C LYS A 126 57.40 -20.17 7.77
N ILE A 127 56.82 -21.35 8.00
CA ILE A 127 57.46 -22.45 8.72
C ILE A 127 58.75 -22.87 8.00
N GLY A 128 58.73 -23.05 6.68
CA GLY A 128 59.92 -23.38 5.90
C GLY A 128 61.04 -22.36 6.08
N LYS A 129 60.72 -21.05 6.04
CA LYS A 129 61.71 -19.98 6.31
C LYS A 129 62.27 -20.05 7.73
N ILE A 130 61.43 -20.26 8.73
CA ILE A 130 61.85 -20.39 10.13
C ILE A 130 62.78 -21.60 10.30
N SER A 131 62.46 -22.74 9.70
CA SER A 131 63.30 -23.95 9.75
C SER A 131 64.68 -23.74 9.12
N ILE A 132 64.75 -23.01 8.00
CA ILE A 132 66.02 -22.64 7.36
C ILE A 132 66.84 -21.73 8.27
N ASP A 133 66.21 -20.71 8.87
CA ASP A 133 66.87 -19.78 9.81
C ASP A 133 67.42 -20.51 11.05
N ILE A 134 66.63 -21.41 11.64
CA ILE A 134 67.06 -22.24 12.78
C ILE A 134 68.24 -23.14 12.38
N SER A 135 68.15 -23.81 11.23
CA SER A 135 69.23 -24.69 10.75
C SER A 135 70.51 -23.91 10.48
N GLY A 136 70.41 -22.70 9.91
CA GLY A 136 71.53 -21.80 9.71
C GLY A 136 72.19 -21.37 11.03
N LYS A 137 71.38 -21.04 12.05
CA LYS A 137 71.88 -20.71 13.39
C LYS A 137 72.56 -21.88 14.08
N ILE A 138 71.98 -23.08 14.01
CA ILE A 138 72.59 -24.30 14.57
C ILE A 138 73.91 -24.60 13.86
N LEU A 139 73.93 -24.58 12.52
CA LEU A 139 75.14 -24.82 11.74
C LEU A 139 76.23 -23.79 12.06
N SER A 140 75.86 -22.51 12.13
CA SER A 140 76.80 -21.44 12.52
C SER A 140 77.36 -21.67 13.92
N LYS A 141 76.54 -22.12 14.88
CA LYS A 141 76.94 -22.38 16.25
C LYS A 141 77.86 -23.60 16.37
N VAL A 142 77.52 -24.68 15.66
CA VAL A 142 78.32 -25.90 15.59
C VAL A 142 79.66 -25.65 14.89
N LEU A 143 79.68 -24.88 13.79
CA LEU A 143 80.94 -24.48 13.15
C LEU A 143 81.78 -23.58 14.07
N SER A 144 81.19 -22.64 14.81
CA SER A 144 81.96 -21.81 15.74
C SER A 144 82.54 -22.59 16.92
N ASP A 145 81.88 -23.68 17.33
CA ASP A 145 82.32 -24.49 18.47
C ASP A 145 83.31 -25.61 18.05
N LEU A 146 83.29 -26.07 16.78
CA LEU A 146 84.18 -27.12 16.25
C LEU A 146 85.47 -26.61 15.59
N PHE A 147 85.46 -25.41 14.99
CA PHE A 147 86.62 -24.93 14.24
C PHE A 147 87.55 -24.08 15.12
N THR A 148 88.70 -24.65 15.46
CA THR A 148 89.86 -23.88 15.94
C THR A 148 90.37 -22.91 14.86
N GLU A 149 90.97 -21.78 15.25
CA GLU A 149 91.33 -20.67 14.34
C GLU A 149 92.23 -21.08 13.15
N THR A 150 92.97 -22.18 13.30
CA THR A 150 93.79 -22.84 12.29
C THR A 150 93.01 -23.61 11.22
N GLU A 151 91.85 -24.19 11.52
CA GLU A 151 91.04 -24.93 10.53
C GLU A 151 90.12 -24.00 9.72
N LYS A 152 89.69 -22.88 10.32
CA LYS A 152 88.99 -21.78 9.64
C LYS A 152 89.80 -21.22 8.48
N GLN A 153 91.10 -20.97 8.70
CA GLN A 153 92.04 -20.50 7.68
C GLN A 153 92.16 -21.48 6.49
N LYS A 154 92.14 -22.79 6.78
CA LYS A 154 92.25 -23.87 5.78
C LYS A 154 90.98 -24.03 4.92
N LEU A 155 89.81 -23.77 5.49
CA LEU A 155 88.54 -23.77 4.74
C LEU A 155 88.35 -22.50 3.89
N ILE A 156 88.79 -21.34 4.38
CA ILE A 156 88.77 -20.09 3.62
C ILE A 156 89.68 -20.21 2.40
N SER A 157 90.90 -20.71 2.56
CA SER A 157 91.83 -20.93 1.45
C SER A 157 91.30 -21.94 0.43
N ARG A 158 90.71 -23.06 0.84
CA ARG A 158 90.03 -24.00 -0.09
C ARG A 158 88.80 -23.43 -0.79
N SER A 159 88.04 -22.56 -0.12
CA SER A 159 86.87 -21.91 -0.73
C SER A 159 87.28 -20.87 -1.76
N LEU A 160 88.36 -20.13 -1.48
CA LEU A 160 88.96 -19.19 -2.43
C LEU A 160 89.55 -19.92 -3.64
N GLU A 161 90.22 -21.04 -3.43
CA GLU A 161 90.79 -21.86 -4.51
C GLU A 161 89.69 -22.43 -5.44
N LYS A 162 88.56 -22.90 -4.88
CA LYS A 162 87.40 -23.35 -5.68
C LYS A 162 86.67 -22.24 -6.42
N ILE A 163 86.68 -21.01 -5.89
CA ILE A 163 86.13 -19.84 -6.58
C ILE A 163 87.03 -19.46 -7.75
N ASP A 164 88.35 -19.46 -7.55
CA ASP A 164 89.34 -19.17 -8.59
C ASP A 164 89.29 -20.20 -9.72
N GLU A 165 89.12 -21.49 -9.39
CA GLU A 165 88.96 -22.59 -10.35
C GLU A 165 87.68 -22.49 -11.19
N LYS A 166 86.61 -21.89 -10.64
CA LYS A 166 85.34 -21.66 -11.33
C LYS A 166 85.30 -20.36 -12.13
N ILE A 167 86.25 -19.46 -11.92
CA ILE A 167 86.44 -18.21 -12.69
C ILE A 167 87.43 -18.45 -13.86
N LYS A 168 88.29 -19.47 -13.76
CA LYS A 168 89.27 -19.84 -14.79
C LYS A 168 88.74 -20.80 -15.87
N ASN A 169 87.54 -21.35 -15.69
CA ASN A 169 86.74 -22.08 -16.68
C ASN A 169 85.59 -21.21 -17.16
#